data_AF-A0A530L7U1-F1
#
_entry.id   AF-A0A530L7U1-F1
#
_cell.length_a   1.000
_cell.length_b   1.000
_cell.length_c   1.000
_cell.angle_alpha   90.00
_cell.angle_beta   90.00
_cell.angle_gamma   90.00
#
_symmetry.space_group_name_H-M   'P 1'
#
loop_
_entity.id
_entity.type
_entity.pdbx_description
1 polymer ?
#
loop_
_entity_poly.entity_id
_entity_poly.type
_entity_poly.pdbx_seq_one_letter_code
_entity_poly.pdbx_strand_id
1 'polypeptide(L)'
;FAALGGGILAAWLYSDIAPAAFIDRLRVAIDLSTIFAGLIKAPFMAMIIGIIASVEGMKVGGSAESLGQHVTASVVKSIFVVIILDGLFAMFYAAIEF
;
A
#
# COMPACT_ATOMS: atom_id res chain seq x y z
N PHE A 1 0.37 9.15 9.54
CA PHE A 1 0.88 10.37 10.20
C PHE A 1 2.29 10.75 9.78
N ALA A 2 3.27 9.83 9.75
CA ALA A 2 4.64 10.14 9.29
C ALA A 2 4.71 10.79 7.89
N ALA A 3 4.00 10.23 6.91
CA ALA A 3 3.96 10.78 5.55
C ALA A 3 3.33 12.20 5.48
N LEU A 4 2.23 12.43 6.21
CA LEU A 4 1.57 13.75 6.26
C LEU A 4 2.46 14.80 6.93
N GLY A 5 3.13 14.45 8.04
CA GLY A 5 4.09 15.34 8.71
C GLY A 5 5.29 15.67 7.83
N GLY A 6 5.83 14.67 7.11
CA GLY A 6 6.90 14.87 6.13
C GLY A 6 6.46 15.78 4.98
N GLY A 7 5.23 15.61 4.48
CA GLY A 7 4.64 16.49 3.46
C GLY A 7 4.50 17.94 3.91
N ILE A 8 4.03 18.16 5.16
CA ILE A 8 3.94 19.50 5.76
C ILE A 8 5.33 20.14 5.86
N LEU A 9 6.32 19.39 6.38
CA LEU A 9 7.69 19.90 6.51
C LEU A 9 8.30 20.22 5.14
N ALA A 10 8.14 19.34 4.15
CA ALA A 10 8.67 19.58 2.80
C ALA A 10 7.99 20.80 2.14
N ALA A 11 6.66 20.92 2.22
CA ALA A 11 5.93 22.05 1.66
C ALA A 11 6.30 23.37 2.35
N TRP A 12 6.57 23.34 3.65
CA TRP A 12 7.01 24.52 4.38
C TRP A 12 8.44 24.92 4.01
N LEU A 13 9.39 23.97 3.97
CA LEU A 13 10.79 24.28 3.66
C LEU A 13 11.03 24.70 2.20
N TYR A 14 10.33 24.08 1.24
CA TYR A 14 10.60 24.28 -0.19
C TYR A 14 9.62 25.23 -0.88
N SER A 15 8.39 25.35 -0.37
CA SER A 15 7.34 26.16 -1.02
C SER A 15 6.80 27.28 -0.13
N ASP A 16 7.38 27.47 1.07
CA ASP A 16 6.99 28.48 2.07
C ASP A 16 5.48 28.43 2.42
N ILE A 17 4.88 27.24 2.27
CA ILE A 17 3.47 27.03 2.60
C ILE A 17 3.35 26.85 4.10
N ALA A 18 2.65 27.78 4.76
CA ALA A 18 2.39 27.68 6.19
C ALA A 18 1.65 26.37 6.54
N PRO A 19 2.01 25.67 7.63
CA PRO A 19 1.37 24.41 8.02
C PRO A 19 -0.16 24.48 8.14
N ALA A 20 -0.69 25.61 8.59
CA ALA A 20 -2.14 25.84 8.66
C ALA A 20 -2.79 25.81 7.27
N ALA A 21 -2.19 26.47 6.29
CA ALA A 21 -2.69 26.49 4.91
C ALA A 21 -2.63 25.09 4.25
N PHE A 22 -1.60 24.29 4.56
CA PHE A 22 -1.53 22.90 4.10
C PHE A 22 -2.69 22.07 4.67
N ILE A 23 -2.98 22.20 5.96
CA ILE A 23 -4.06 21.45 6.63
C ILE A 23 -5.43 21.84 6.05
N ASP A 24 -5.68 23.13 5.81
CA ASP A 24 -6.94 23.58 5.22
C ASP A 24 -7.14 23.00 3.82
N ARG A 25 -6.09 22.98 3.00
CA ARG A 25 -6.14 22.36 1.66
C ARG A 25 -6.32 20.85 1.73
N LEU A 26 -5.65 20.19 2.68
CA LEU A 26 -5.76 18.75 2.90
C LEU A 26 -7.21 18.35 3.25
N ARG A 27 -7.88 19.12 4.11
CA ARG A 27 -9.27 18.86 4.50
C ARG A 27 -10.25 19.00 3.34
N VAL A 28 -10.00 19.92 2.42
CA VAL A 28 -10.84 20.10 1.22
C VAL A 28 -10.55 19.02 0.17
N ALA A 29 -9.31 18.52 0.09
CA ALA A 29 -8.91 17.53 -0.90
C ALA A 29 -9.24 16.07 -0.51
N ILE A 30 -9.33 15.77 0.79
CA ILE A 30 -9.64 14.42 1.27
C ILE A 30 -11.14 14.31 1.52
N ASP A 31 -11.80 13.51 0.69
CA ASP A 31 -13.15 13.03 0.95
C ASP A 31 -13.14 11.71 1.76
N LEU A 32 -14.24 11.41 2.44
CA LEU A 32 -14.42 10.18 3.22
C LEU A 32 -14.30 8.93 2.33
N SER A 33 -14.76 9.03 1.08
CA SER A 33 -14.63 8.01 0.04
C SER A 33 -13.18 7.51 -0.09
N THR A 34 -12.21 8.41 -0.21
CA THR A 34 -10.77 8.08 -0.32
C THR A 34 -10.25 7.29 0.88
N ILE A 35 -10.73 7.61 2.09
CA ILE A 35 -10.33 6.90 3.31
C ILE A 35 -10.89 5.48 3.31
N PHE A 36 -12.18 5.32 3.02
CA PHE A 36 -12.83 4.00 2.97
C PHE A 36 -12.25 3.12 1.86
N ALA A 37 -11.96 3.69 0.68
CA ALA A 37 -11.36 2.95 -0.43
C ALA A 37 -10.00 2.35 -0.06
N GLY A 38 -9.15 3.11 0.64
CA GLY A 38 -7.87 2.63 1.15
C GLY A 38 -8.03 1.59 2.26
N LEU A 39 -8.96 1.82 3.20
CA LEU A 39 -9.20 0.91 4.32
C LEU A 39 -9.75 -0.45 3.85
N ILE A 40 -10.59 -0.47 2.83
CA ILE A 40 -11.12 -1.70 2.23
C ILE A 40 -10.02 -2.46 1.50
N LYS A 41 -9.14 -1.78 0.75
CA LYS A 41 -8.02 -2.43 0.03
C LYS A 41 -7.05 -3.16 0.98
N ALA A 42 -6.73 -2.54 2.11
CA ALA A 42 -5.71 -3.02 3.05
C ALA A 42 -5.87 -4.50 3.50
N PRO A 43 -7.04 -4.97 3.98
CA PRO A 43 -7.23 -6.36 4.39
C PRO A 43 -7.06 -7.36 3.24
N PHE A 44 -7.46 -7.03 2.01
CA PHE A 44 -7.24 -7.93 0.85
C PHE A 44 -5.75 -8.09 0.56
N MET A 45 -5.00 -6.98 0.58
CA MET A 45 -3.55 -7.02 0.38
C MET A 45 -2.86 -7.85 1.47
N ALA A 46 -3.22 -7.61 2.73
CA ALA A 46 -2.67 -8.35 3.87
C ALA A 46 -2.97 -9.85 3.78
N MET A 47 -4.19 -10.23 3.40
CA MET A 47 -4.59 -11.63 3.22
C MET A 47 -3.77 -12.32 2.13
N ILE A 48 -3.61 -11.69 0.97
CA ILE A 48 -2.84 -12.26 -0.14
C ILE A 48 -1.38 -12.45 0.23
N ILE A 49 -0.75 -11.42 0.81
CA ILE A 49 0.65 -11.49 1.24
C ILE A 49 0.82 -12.60 2.28
N GLY A 50 -0.09 -12.68 3.26
CA GLY A 50 -0.06 -13.72 4.28
C GLY A 50 -0.16 -15.12 3.70
N ILE A 51 -1.10 -15.34 2.78
CA ILE A 51 -1.29 -16.65 2.12
C ILE A 51 -0.06 -17.04 1.31
N ILE A 52 0.47 -16.14 0.48
CA ILE A 52 1.66 -16.43 -0.35
C ILE A 52 2.87 -16.72 0.53
N ALA A 53 3.06 -15.94 1.60
CA ALA A 53 4.14 -16.15 2.56
C ALA A 53 4.02 -17.49 3.28
N SER A 54 2.83 -17.86 3.77
CA SER A 54 2.61 -19.16 4.40
C SER A 54 2.82 -20.32 3.43
N VAL A 55 2.34 -20.21 2.19
CA VAL A 55 2.47 -21.26 1.17
C VAL A 55 3.92 -21.49 0.78
N GLU A 56 4.71 -20.43 0.56
CA GLU A 56 6.14 -20.59 0.26
C GLU A 56 6.93 -21.02 1.49
N GLY A 57 6.55 -20.57 2.68
CA GLY A 57 7.14 -21.02 3.95
C GLY A 57 6.96 -22.52 4.21
N MET A 58 5.81 -23.10 3.82
CA MET A 58 5.57 -24.55 3.96
C MET A 58 6.34 -25.41 2.95
N LYS A 59 6.89 -24.83 1.88
CA LYS A 59 7.58 -25.56 0.80
C LYS A 59 9.09 -25.72 1.03
N VAL A 60 9.63 -25.16 2.12
CA VAL A 60 11.07 -25.17 2.38
C VAL A 60 11.60 -26.58 2.61
N GLY A 61 12.65 -26.96 1.87
CA GLY A 61 13.22 -28.32 1.87
C GLY A 61 14.23 -28.61 2.98
N GLY A 62 14.26 -27.80 4.04
CA GLY A 62 15.12 -28.01 5.22
C GLY A 62 16.58 -27.54 5.09
N SER A 63 17.00 -27.02 3.93
CA SER A 63 18.31 -26.37 3.75
C SER A 63 18.19 -24.84 3.78
N ALA A 64 19.25 -24.17 4.24
CA ALA A 64 19.32 -22.70 4.22
C ALA A 64 19.23 -22.13 2.79
N GLU A 65 19.73 -22.86 1.80
CA GLU A 65 19.66 -22.47 0.40
C GLU A 65 18.23 -22.55 -0.16
N SER A 66 17.48 -23.63 0.17
CA SER A 66 16.06 -23.73 -0.17
C SER A 66 15.23 -22.65 0.52
N LEU A 67 15.53 -22.35 1.80
CA LEU A 67 14.87 -21.27 2.52
C LEU A 67 15.05 -19.92 1.82
N GLY A 68 16.29 -19.57 1.43
CA GLY A 68 16.56 -18.33 0.70
C GLY A 68 15.79 -18.25 -0.62
N GLN A 69 15.79 -19.33 -1.41
CA GLN A 69 15.06 -19.40 -2.68
C GLN A 69 13.55 -19.18 -2.50
N HIS A 70 12.92 -19.83 -1.52
CA HIS A 70 11.48 -19.67 -1.26
C HIS A 70 11.12 -18.31 -0.68
N VAL A 71 11.98 -17.69 0.14
CA VAL A 71 11.75 -16.33 0.67
C VAL A 71 11.79 -15.31 -0.46
N THR A 72 12.78 -15.35 -1.34
CA THR A 72 12.84 -14.44 -2.50
C THR A 72 11.66 -14.66 -3.44
N ALA A 73 11.32 -15.92 -3.73
CA ALA A 73 10.15 -16.25 -4.54
C ALA A 73 8.84 -15.74 -3.92
N SER A 74 8.70 -15.86 -2.60
CA SER A 74 7.54 -15.35 -1.84
C SER A 74 7.35 -13.85 -2.00
N VAL A 75 8.44 -13.07 -1.85
CA VAL A 75 8.39 -11.61 -1.99
C VAL A 75 8.00 -11.20 -3.41
N VAL A 76 8.64 -11.78 -4.43
CA VAL A 76 8.36 -11.44 -5.83
C VAL A 76 6.91 -11.81 -6.20
N LYS A 77 6.44 -13.00 -5.83
CA LYS A 77 5.06 -13.43 -6.09
C LYS A 77 4.05 -12.51 -5.39
N SER A 78 4.32 -12.16 -4.13
CA SER A 78 3.45 -11.28 -3.36
C SER A 78 3.33 -9.90 -3.97
N ILE A 79 4.46 -9.26 -4.31
CA ILE A 79 4.47 -7.92 -4.93
C ILE A 79 3.74 -7.95 -6.27
N PHE A 80 3.98 -8.97 -7.10
CA PHE A 80 3.34 -9.09 -8.41
C PHE A 80 1.81 -9.17 -8.30
N VAL A 81 1.29 -10.04 -7.42
CA VAL A 81 -0.16 -10.18 -7.23
C VAL A 81 -0.79 -8.92 -6.62
N VAL A 82 -0.09 -8.26 -5.68
CA VAL A 82 -0.54 -7.00 -5.08
C VAL A 82 -0.67 -5.88 -6.12
N ILE A 83 0.30 -5.74 -7.02
CA ILE A 83 0.24 -4.73 -8.10
C ILE A 83 -0.95 -4.98 -9.02
N ILE A 84 -1.18 -6.23 -9.42
CA ILE A 84 -2.33 -6.59 -10.26
C ILE A 84 -3.64 -6.27 -9.54
N LEU A 85 -3.76 -6.65 -8.26
CA LEU A 85 -4.97 -6.41 -7.50
C LEU A 85 -5.22 -4.91 -7.29
N ASP A 86 -4.18 -4.11 -7.06
CA ASP A 86 -4.33 -2.66 -6.91
C ASP A 86 -4.85 -2.03 -8.20
N GLY A 87 -4.34 -2.46 -9.35
CA GLY A 87 -4.84 -2.08 -10.67
C GLY A 87 -6.31 -2.47 -10.88
N LEU A 88 -6.72 -3.67 -10.45
CA LEU A 88 -8.12 -4.09 -10.51
C LEU A 88 -9.03 -3.21 -9.65
N PHE A 89 -8.61 -2.90 -8.43
CA PHE A 89 -9.38 -1.97 -7.58
C PHE A 89 -9.42 -0.55 -8.16
N ALA A 90 -8.33 -0.08 -8.79
CA ALA A 90 -8.31 1.23 -9.43
C ALA A 90 -9.31 1.29 -10.60
N MET A 91 -9.33 0.26 -11.45
CA MET A 91 -10.31 0.13 -12.54
C MET A 91 -11.74 0.04 -12.01
N PHE A 92 -11.95 -0.70 -10.92
CA PHE A 92 -13.26 -0.83 -10.27
C PHE A 92 -13.76 0.50 -9.71
N TYR A 93 -12.94 1.24 -8.96
CA TYR A 93 -13.31 2.55 -8.42
C TYR A 93 -13.55 3.57 -9.54
N ALA A 94 -12.73 3.57 -10.59
CA ALA A 94 -12.95 4.42 -11.75
C ALA A 94 -14.26 4.09 -12.49
N ALA A 95 -14.64 2.81 -12.57
CA ALA A 95 -15.84 2.36 -13.27
C ALA A 95 -17.15 2.73 -12.55
N ILE A 96 -17.13 2.87 -11.22
CA ILE A 96 -18.30 3.25 -10.43
C ILE A 96 -18.39 4.77 -10.18
N GLU A 97 -17.58 5.56 -10.88
CA GLU A 97 -17.45 7.03 -10.69
C GLU A 97 -17.19 7.41 -9.22
N PHE A 98 -16.33 6.62 -8.55
CA PHE A 98 -15.94 6.83 -7.17
C PHE A 98 -15.05 8.06 -6.98
#